data_AF-A0A3D9CFT8-F1
#
_entry.id   AF-A0A3D9CFT8-F1
#
_cell.length_a   1.000
_cell.length_b   1.000
_cell.length_c   1.000
_cell.angle_alpha   90.00
_cell.angle_beta   90.00
_cell.angle_gamma   90.00
#
_symmetry.space_group_name_H-M   'P 1'
#
loop_
_entity.id
_entity.type
_entity.pdbx_description
1 polymer ?
#
loop_
_entity_poly.entity_id
_entity_poly.type
_entity_poly.pdbx_seq_one_letter_code
_entity_poly.pdbx_strand_id
1 'polypeptide(L)'
;MHFKEANIALEKAMETNPLLKKMGIEIPKSPSGSIIGKSPINWVWHHDIGEGAMQLVPKSQHPNVPGGIFWETLHPGKKGGFSIWGKKKK
;
A
#
# COMPACT_ATOMS: atom_id res chain seq x y z
N MET A 1 -6.74 -8.10 -1.62
CA MET A 1 -6.07 -9.42 -1.67
C MET A 1 -4.54 -9.29 -1.62
N HIS A 2 -3.93 -8.24 -2.19
CA HIS A 2 -2.47 -8.10 -2.30
C HIS A 2 -1.71 -7.51 -1.10
N PHE A 3 -2.41 -6.99 -0.08
CA PHE A 3 -1.76 -6.26 1.02
C PHE A 3 -0.82 -7.13 1.87
N LYS A 4 -1.12 -8.43 2.01
CA LYS A 4 -0.26 -9.35 2.77
C LYS A 4 1.09 -9.52 2.06
N GLU A 5 1.07 -9.71 0.74
CA GLU A 5 2.28 -9.83 -0.08
C GLU A 5 3.12 -8.54 -0.03
N ALA A 6 2.45 -7.38 -0.15
CA ALA A 6 3.09 -6.08 -0.03
C ALA A 6 3.74 -5.85 1.34
N ASN A 7 3.06 -6.26 2.43
CA ASN A 7 3.62 -6.19 3.79
C ASN A 7 4.86 -7.08 3.95
N ILE A 8 4.84 -8.30 3.39
CA ILE A 8 6.01 -9.21 3.41
C ILE A 8 7.19 -8.59 2.64
N ALA A 9 6.93 -8.03 1.45
CA ALA A 9 7.96 -7.36 0.65
C ALA A 9 8.55 -6.15 1.39
N LEU A 10 7.71 -5.37 2.06
CA LEU A 10 8.14 -4.21 2.85
C LEU A 10 8.97 -4.61 4.07
N GLU A 11 8.57 -5.64 4.82
CA GLU A 11 9.35 -6.15 5.96
C GLU A 11 10.77 -6.54 5.51
N LYS A 12 10.87 -7.30 4.41
CA LYS A 12 12.17 -7.68 3.81
C LYS A 12 12.98 -6.47 3.35
N ALA A 13 12.34 -5.47 2.76
CA ALA A 13 13.03 -4.24 2.33
C ALA A 13 13.57 -3.45 3.53
N MET A 14 12.84 -3.41 4.65
CA MET A 14 13.27 -2.74 5.88
C MET A 14 14.50 -3.41 6.50
N GLU A 15 14.68 -4.72 6.35
CA GLU A 15 15.87 -5.42 6.86
C GLU A 15 17.15 -4.78 6.35
N THR A 16 17.19 -4.41 5.07
CA THR A 16 18.38 -3.92 4.37
C THR A 16 18.39 -2.42 4.11
N ASN A 17 17.26 -1.72 4.29
CA ASN A 17 17.16 -0.28 4.06
C ASN A 17 16.92 0.50 5.38
N PRO A 18 17.94 1.16 5.94
CA PRO A 18 17.82 1.95 7.17
C PRO A 18 16.85 3.13 7.07
N LEU A 19 16.62 3.70 5.88
CA LEU A 19 15.68 4.81 5.70
C LEU A 19 14.25 4.34 5.90
N LEU A 20 13.89 3.16 5.38
CA LEU A 20 12.55 2.59 5.57
C LEU A 20 12.26 2.29 7.04
N LYS A 21 13.26 1.83 7.80
CA LYS A 21 13.13 1.64 9.25
C LYS A 21 12.85 2.95 9.99
N LYS A 22 13.44 4.06 9.56
CA LYS A 22 13.25 5.39 10.18
C LYS A 22 11.87 5.99 9.91
N MET A 23 11.11 5.46 8.96
CA MET A 23 9.76 5.97 8.62
C MET A 23 8.70 5.62 9.67
N GLY A 24 9.01 4.77 10.67
CA GLY A 24 8.07 4.42 11.74
C GLY A 24 6.86 3.62 11.26
N ILE A 25 6.98 2.90 10.14
CA ILE A 25 5.92 2.05 9.61
C ILE A 25 5.89 0.73 10.37
N GLU A 26 4.78 0.45 11.05
CA GLU A 26 4.56 -0.82 11.75
C GLU A 26 3.77 -1.80 10.86
N ILE A 27 4.41 -2.92 10.50
CA ILE A 27 3.77 -3.96 9.69
C ILE A 27 2.70 -4.69 10.51
N PRO A 28 1.43 -4.73 10.07
CA PRO A 28 0.37 -5.41 10.80
C PRO A 28 0.61 -6.91 10.91
N LYS A 29 0.55 -7.43 12.14
CA LYS A 29 0.68 -8.85 12.47
C LYS A 29 -0.54 -9.34 13.25
N SER A 30 -0.84 -10.64 13.14
CA SER A 30 -1.81 -11.32 14.01
C SER A 30 -1.27 -11.41 15.45
N PRO A 31 -2.11 -11.77 16.44
CA PRO A 31 -1.62 -12.04 17.80
C PRO A 31 -0.53 -13.13 17.85
N SER A 32 -0.54 -14.07 16.90
CA SER A 32 0.49 -15.11 16.73
C SER A 32 1.75 -14.64 15.98
N GLY A 33 1.85 -13.35 15.62
CA GLY A 33 3.01 -12.77 14.95
C GLY A 33 3.06 -12.92 13.42
N SER A 34 2.04 -13.53 12.79
CA SER A 34 2.00 -13.67 11.33
C SER A 34 1.60 -12.37 10.66
N ILE A 35 2.30 -11.94 9.59
CA ILE A 35 1.87 -10.78 8.78
C ILE A 35 0.46 -10.99 8.23
N ILE A 36 -0.39 -9.97 8.33
CA ILE A 36 -1.77 -10.00 7.85
C ILE A 36 -2.00 -9.06 6.66
N GLY A 37 -3.09 -9.30 5.91
CA GLY A 37 -3.49 -8.51 4.75
C GLY A 37 -4.23 -7.23 5.09
N LYS A 38 -3.63 -6.37 5.91
CA LYS A 38 -4.14 -5.02 6.26
C LYS A 38 -3.06 -3.98 6.03
N SER A 39 -3.47 -2.73 5.75
CA SER A 39 -2.53 -1.61 5.68
C SER A 39 -1.95 -1.29 7.07
N PRO A 40 -0.69 -0.84 7.15
CA PRO A 40 -0.12 -0.25 8.37
C PRO A 40 -0.96 0.92 8.91
N ILE A 41 -0.88 1.17 10.22
CA ILE A 41 -1.56 2.32 10.86
C ILE A 41 -1.06 3.61 10.22
N ASN A 42 -1.96 4.56 9.92
CA ASN A 42 -1.68 5.83 9.21
C ASN A 42 -1.22 5.70 7.75
N TRP A 43 -1.14 4.49 7.20
CA TRP A 43 -0.83 4.26 5.79
C TRP A 43 -1.96 3.50 5.08
N VAL A 44 -1.93 3.51 3.75
CA VAL A 44 -2.77 2.67 2.91
C VAL A 44 -1.98 2.11 1.75
N TRP A 45 -2.25 0.85 1.44
CA TRP A 45 -1.78 0.22 0.21
C TRP A 45 -2.66 0.66 -0.96
N HIS A 46 -2.06 1.44 -1.86
CA HIS A 46 -2.64 1.82 -3.14
C HIS A 46 -2.19 0.83 -4.23
N HIS A 47 -3.10 0.49 -5.14
CA HIS A 47 -2.76 -0.28 -6.33
C HIS A 47 -2.39 0.70 -7.42
N ASP A 48 -1.12 0.73 -7.83
CA ASP A 48 -0.63 1.60 -8.88
C ASP A 48 -1.23 1.22 -10.25
N ILE A 49 -1.23 2.14 -11.22
CA ILE A 49 -1.72 1.84 -12.57
C ILE A 49 -0.91 0.74 -13.28
N GLY A 50 0.37 0.58 -12.94
CA GLY A 50 1.21 -0.53 -13.36
C GLY A 50 0.79 -1.83 -12.67
N GLU A 51 0.55 -2.88 -13.45
CA GLU A 51 0.06 -4.15 -12.93
C GLU A 51 1.04 -4.79 -11.93
N GLY A 52 0.52 -5.23 -10.78
CA GLY A 52 1.27 -5.87 -9.71
C GLY A 52 2.04 -4.92 -8.79
N ALA A 53 2.09 -3.62 -9.09
CA ALA A 53 2.79 -2.64 -8.27
C ALA A 53 1.90 -2.12 -7.12
N MET A 54 2.30 -2.43 -5.89
CA MET A 54 1.68 -1.88 -4.68
C MET A 54 2.47 -0.68 -4.19
N GLN A 55 1.81 0.45 -3.95
CA GLN A 55 2.39 1.66 -3.39
C GLN A 55 1.89 1.89 -1.97
N LEU A 56 2.80 2.06 -1.02
CA LEU A 56 2.43 2.46 0.34
C LEU A 56 2.37 3.99 0.40
N VAL A 57 1.21 4.55 0.74
CA VAL A 57 1.00 6.00 0.81
C VAL A 57 0.44 6.41 2.18
N PRO A 58 0.82 7.58 2.73
CA PRO A 58 0.18 8.11 3.93
C PRO A 58 -1.33 8.27 3.73
N LYS A 59 -2.14 7.96 4.75
CA LYS A 59 -3.60 8.11 4.66
C LYS A 59 -4.03 9.54 4.33
N SER A 60 -3.30 10.54 4.82
CA SER A 60 -3.56 11.95 4.52
C SER A 60 -3.37 12.30 3.04
N GLN A 61 -2.61 11.49 2.30
CA GLN A 61 -2.35 11.64 0.86
C GLN A 61 -3.18 10.66 0.00
N HIS A 62 -4.06 9.86 0.60
CA HIS A 62 -4.98 9.00 -0.13
C HIS A 62 -6.41 9.25 0.37
N PRO A 63 -6.99 10.41 0.01
CA PRO A 63 -8.35 10.73 0.42
C PRO A 63 -9.34 9.77 -0.26
N ASN A 64 -10.38 9.37 0.46
CA ASN A 64 -11.46 8.55 -0.10
C ASN A 64 -12.40 9.36 -1.03
N VAL A 65 -12.30 10.68 -1.01
CA VAL A 65 -13.07 11.59 -1.85
C VAL A 65 -12.26 11.88 -3.13
N PRO A 66 -12.82 11.68 -4.33
CA PRO A 66 -12.15 12.02 -5.57
C PRO A 66 -11.83 13.51 -5.70
N GLY A 67 -10.65 13.81 -6.27
CA GLY A 67 -10.20 15.17 -6.59
C GLY A 67 -9.04 15.68 -5.73
N GLY A 68 -8.42 16.77 -6.19
CA GLY A 68 -7.25 17.36 -5.55
C GLY A 68 -5.96 16.64 -5.92
N ILE A 69 -4.82 17.29 -5.67
CA ILE A 69 -3.53 16.91 -6.24
C ILE A 69 -3.12 15.47 -5.91
N PHE A 70 -3.29 15.02 -4.66
CA PHE A 70 -2.89 13.67 -4.28
C PHE A 70 -3.77 12.59 -4.91
N TRP A 71 -5.09 12.80 -4.91
CA TRP A 71 -6.00 11.83 -5.52
C TRP A 71 -5.76 11.73 -7.02
N GLU A 72 -5.61 12.86 -7.70
CA GLU A 72 -5.39 12.93 -9.16
C GLU A 72 -4.05 12.33 -9.57
N THR A 73 -3.00 12.52 -8.77
CA THR A 73 -1.69 11.90 -8.99
C THR A 73 -1.75 10.38 -8.90
N LEU A 74 -2.49 9.84 -7.91
CA LEU A 74 -2.61 8.40 -7.67
C LEU A 74 -3.67 7.72 -8.56
N HIS A 75 -4.61 8.50 -9.13
CA HIS A 75 -5.69 7.98 -9.97
C HIS A 75 -5.80 8.78 -11.29
N PRO A 76 -4.75 8.78 -12.13
CA PRO A 76 -4.77 9.51 -13.39
C PRO A 76 -5.91 8.99 -14.29
N GLY A 77 -6.60 9.91 -14.97
CA GLY A 77 -7.79 9.56 -15.74
C GLY A 77 -8.95 9.02 -14.89
N LYS A 78 -8.95 9.31 -13.58
CA LYS A 78 -9.93 8.85 -12.58
C LYS A 78 -9.97 7.33 -12.39
N LYS A 79 -8.87 6.64 -12.72
CA LYS A 79 -8.72 5.19 -12.56
C LYS A 79 -7.47 4.89 -11.74
N GLY A 80 -7.63 4.04 -10.72
CA GLY A 80 -6.51 3.44 -10.00
C GLY A 80 -6.30 1.98 -10.40
N GLY A 81 -5.13 1.43 -10.08
CA GLY A 81 -4.76 0.04 -10.35
C GLY A 81 -5.73 -0.99 -9.83
N PHE A 82 -6.48 -0.69 -8.76
CA PHE A 82 -7.47 -1.62 -8.23
C PHE A 82 -8.54 -1.97 -9.27
N SER A 83 -8.96 -0.98 -10.07
CA SER A 83 -9.93 -1.18 -11.15
C SER A 83 -9.36 -1.91 -12.37
N ILE A 84 -8.03 -1.84 -12.56
CA ILE A 84 -7.32 -2.38 -13.72
C ILE A 84 -6.94 -3.86 -13.47
N TRP A 85 -6.33 -4.13 -12.31
CA TRP A 85 -5.76 -5.44 -11.99
C TRP A 85 -6.02 -5.90 -10.56
N GLY A 86 -6.31 -5.01 -9.60
CA GLY A 86 -6.46 -5.39 -8.18
C GLY A 86 -7.68 -6.26 -7.84
N LYS A 87 -8.61 -6.45 -8.78
CA LYS A 87 -9.73 -7.41 -8.66
C LYS A 87 -9.37 -8.82 -9.13
N LYS A 88 -8.26 -9.01 -9.84
CA LYS A 88 -7.82 -10.34 -10.28
C LYS A 88 -7.45 -11.14 -9.02
N LYS A 89 -8.17 -12.22 -8.76
CA LYS A 89 -7.75 -13.20 -7.74
C LYS A 89 -6.52 -13.93 -8.32
N LYS A 90 -5.44 -14.01 -7.54
CA LYS A 90 -4.41 -15.03 -7.77
C LYS A 90 -4.99 -16.40 -7.48
#